data_AF-A0A957KIT6-F1
#
_entry.id   AF-A0A957KIT6-F1
#
_cell.length_a   1.000
_cell.length_b   1.000
_cell.length_c   1.000
_cell.angle_alpha   90.00
_cell.angle_beta   90.00
_cell.angle_gamma   90.00
#
_symmetry.space_group_name_H-M   'P 1'
#
loop_
_entity.id
_entity.type
_entity.pdbx_description
1 polymer ?
#
loop_
_entity_poly.entity_id
_entity_poly.type
_entity_poly.pdbx_seq_one_letter_code
_entity_poly.pdbx_strand_id
1 'polypeptide(L)'
;MNCPLCGTAEPERTITCEHCGLTTAEADWLKLHQLDYLLAETANWPYKAQRWFYEQQRDGLLAKLQPPEPVQATPPQPLPPVQPIIAEPAATVPPEAAPVPRPAARKRSTPRREAVPFDQWLLSERNIKLALYSGGLLLILSGLIFVGINWTRIPGFGKLAITMVITLAMYLGGAWLHRRPAYRIGGVALLAIASGFLSLNFVVTQSYILGPRGFAVENMLLLAASFCLLAYSVTAIYTQSWLITVMSAGALASACAALLTIYHADFPAGLLAYSLVAGLLLVAAAGAGRRARLQFATIPLGLLAHLALPLLYLAGVIAWFAGEPWTLFASLFIILAAYVLTDWEWHRPVWQTWRQEHKFVSLLLQTPRWFSSVLGLSTLLLLSQQWQLADWQTILLFGLLGAAYLLIAGRLSEPNQPLAGLPLVLAAYGSSILATLLAITDTHSLIVALLANVLLLAVSARLFQNY
;
A
#
# COMPACT_ATOMS: atom_id res chain seq x y z
N MET A 1 14.04 24.26 -33.94
CA MET A 1 14.93 24.11 -32.77
C MET A 1 16.26 24.78 -33.10
N ASN A 2 16.94 25.43 -32.18
CA ASN A 2 18.20 26.10 -32.48
C ASN A 2 19.36 25.09 -32.45
N CYS A 3 20.27 25.14 -33.42
CA CYS A 3 21.50 24.34 -33.43
C CYS A 3 22.36 24.68 -32.20
N PRO A 4 22.83 23.71 -31.40
CA PRO A 4 23.62 23.98 -30.21
C PRO A 4 25.01 24.51 -30.53
N LEU A 5 25.52 24.25 -31.74
CA LEU A 5 26.84 24.73 -32.17
C LEU A 5 26.78 26.18 -32.67
N CYS A 6 25.79 26.52 -33.51
CA CYS A 6 25.75 27.83 -34.18
C CYS A 6 24.54 28.71 -33.81
N GLY A 7 23.58 28.21 -33.03
CA GLY A 7 22.38 28.94 -32.60
C GLY A 7 21.27 29.08 -33.65
N THR A 8 21.48 28.61 -34.88
CA THR A 8 20.53 28.79 -35.99
C THR A 8 19.28 27.95 -35.83
N ALA A 9 18.11 28.52 -36.10
CA ALA A 9 16.84 27.79 -36.05
C ALA A 9 16.73 26.78 -37.21
N GLU A 10 16.65 25.50 -36.87
CA GLU A 10 16.51 24.35 -37.77
C GLU A 10 15.12 23.70 -37.64
N PRO A 11 14.56 23.11 -38.72
CA PRO A 11 13.36 22.29 -38.64
C PRO A 11 13.56 21.04 -37.79
N GLU A 12 12.49 20.51 -37.20
CA GLU A 12 12.51 19.51 -36.11
C GLU A 12 13.06 18.11 -36.49
N ARG A 13 13.63 17.92 -37.70
CA ARG A 13 14.08 16.62 -38.23
C ARG A 13 15.31 16.67 -39.15
N THR A 14 16.05 17.78 -39.21
CA THR A 14 17.29 17.82 -40.01
C THR A 14 18.42 17.09 -39.26
N ILE A 15 18.91 15.99 -39.85
CA ILE A 15 20.04 15.17 -39.33
C ILE A 15 21.38 15.94 -39.42
N THR A 16 21.40 16.94 -40.30
CA THR A 16 22.54 17.79 -40.56
C THR A 16 22.10 19.25 -40.47
N CYS A 17 22.77 20.05 -39.65
CA CYS A 17 22.53 21.50 -39.66
C CYS A 17 23.03 22.09 -40.98
N GLU A 18 22.16 22.81 -41.70
CA GLU A 18 22.52 23.40 -42.99
C GLU A 18 23.57 24.51 -42.84
N HIS A 19 23.61 25.17 -41.69
CA HIS A 19 24.52 26.29 -41.47
C HIS A 19 25.94 25.86 -41.09
N CYS A 20 26.09 24.92 -40.14
CA CYS A 20 27.41 24.50 -39.65
C CYS A 20 27.85 23.11 -40.12
N GLY A 21 27.02 22.40 -40.89
CA GLY A 21 27.35 21.09 -41.46
C GLY A 21 27.44 19.95 -40.44
N LEU A 22 27.03 20.19 -39.19
CA LEU A 22 27.12 19.19 -38.12
C LEU A 22 26.16 18.03 -38.42
N THR A 23 26.71 16.87 -38.80
CA THR A 23 26.01 15.59 -38.94
C THR A 23 26.10 14.82 -37.63
N THR A 24 24.97 14.33 -37.15
CA THR A 24 24.90 13.71 -35.81
C THR A 24 23.91 12.57 -35.79
N ALA A 25 24.19 11.55 -34.99
CA ALA A 25 23.22 10.50 -34.72
C ALA A 25 22.00 11.09 -33.98
N GLU A 26 20.79 10.77 -34.46
CA GLU A 26 19.50 11.21 -33.89
C GLU A 26 19.40 10.93 -32.37
N ALA A 27 20.04 9.85 -31.90
CA ALA A 27 20.10 9.47 -30.50
C ALA A 27 20.87 10.45 -29.60
N ASP A 28 21.98 11.02 -30.08
CA ASP A 28 22.79 11.95 -29.30
C ASP A 28 22.10 13.32 -29.14
N TRP A 29 21.34 13.74 -30.15
CA TRP A 29 20.51 14.95 -30.08
C TRP A 29 19.37 14.84 -29.10
N LEU A 30 18.62 13.73 -29.16
CA LEU A 30 17.52 13.50 -28.22
C LEU A 30 18.06 13.49 -26.79
N LYS A 31 19.23 12.87 -26.58
CA LYS A 31 19.87 12.81 -25.27
C LYS A 31 20.35 14.17 -24.78
N LEU A 32 20.92 15.01 -25.66
CA LEU A 32 21.33 16.37 -25.30
C LEU A 32 20.13 17.22 -24.86
N HIS A 33 19.01 17.16 -25.61
CA HIS A 33 17.78 17.88 -25.24
C HIS A 33 17.16 17.37 -23.92
N GLN A 34 17.18 16.07 -23.67
CA GLN A 34 16.75 15.52 -22.40
C GLN A 34 17.60 16.05 -21.24
N LEU A 35 18.91 16.15 -21.43
CA LEU A 35 19.81 16.71 -20.41
C LEU A 35 19.58 18.19 -20.18
N ASP A 36 19.37 18.99 -21.23
CA ASP A 36 19.05 20.42 -21.09
C ASP A 36 17.73 20.65 -20.35
N TYR A 37 16.70 19.85 -20.67
CA TYR A 37 15.43 19.87 -19.94
C TYR A 37 15.62 19.50 -18.46
N LEU A 38 16.35 18.42 -18.17
CA LEU A 38 16.63 18.00 -16.79
C LEU A 38 17.42 19.08 -16.03
N LEU A 39 18.38 19.75 -16.67
CA LEU A 39 19.15 20.83 -16.05
C LEU A 39 18.30 22.06 -15.75
N ALA A 40 17.34 22.40 -16.62
CA ALA A 40 16.39 23.47 -16.37
C ALA A 40 15.42 23.12 -15.21
N GLU A 41 14.89 21.89 -15.20
CA GLU A 41 13.95 21.44 -14.16
C GLU A 41 14.64 21.30 -12.79
N THR A 42 15.90 20.85 -12.78
CA THR A 42 16.70 20.70 -11.56
C THR A 42 17.34 22.01 -11.08
N ALA A 43 17.09 23.15 -11.75
CA ALA A 43 17.72 24.41 -11.41
C ALA A 43 17.47 24.84 -9.95
N ASN A 44 16.29 24.51 -9.41
CA ASN A 44 15.85 24.86 -8.06
C ASN A 44 15.92 23.70 -7.06
N TRP A 45 16.49 22.55 -7.44
CA TRP A 45 16.54 21.39 -6.56
C TRP A 45 17.59 21.58 -5.46
N PRO A 46 17.33 21.11 -4.21
CA PRO A 46 18.30 21.22 -3.12
C PRO A 46 19.52 20.30 -3.29
N TYR A 47 19.43 19.28 -4.16
CA TYR A 47 20.47 18.25 -4.33
C TYR A 47 21.44 18.57 -5.47
N LYS A 48 22.42 19.46 -5.20
CA LYS A 48 23.43 19.90 -6.18
C LYS A 48 24.25 18.76 -6.82
N ALA A 49 24.44 17.65 -6.12
CA ALA A 49 25.24 16.52 -6.60
C ALA A 49 24.64 15.83 -7.85
N GLN A 50 23.31 15.75 -7.95
CA GLN A 50 22.65 15.12 -9.11
C GLN A 50 22.75 16.03 -10.34
N ARG A 51 22.64 17.34 -10.14
CA ARG A 51 22.81 18.33 -11.21
C ARG A 51 24.21 18.27 -11.83
N TRP A 52 25.26 18.14 -11.03
CA TRP A 52 26.64 17.99 -11.50
C TRP A 52 26.80 16.79 -12.46
N PHE A 53 26.12 15.66 -12.19
CA PHE A 53 26.16 14.49 -13.07
C PHE A 53 25.53 14.78 -14.45
N TYR A 54 24.42 15.52 -14.49
CA TYR A 54 23.78 15.92 -15.75
C TYR A 54 24.64 16.93 -16.52
N GLU A 55 25.26 17.88 -15.83
CA GLU A 55 26.20 18.85 -16.43
C GLU A 55 27.38 18.10 -17.07
N GLN A 56 27.99 17.15 -16.35
CA GLN A 56 29.09 16.35 -16.88
C GLN A 56 28.70 15.52 -18.11
N GLN A 57 27.51 14.92 -18.10
CA GLN A 57 27.02 14.17 -19.28
C GLN A 57 26.73 15.07 -20.48
N ARG A 58 26.14 16.25 -20.25
CA ARG A 58 25.88 17.24 -21.30
C ARG A 58 27.19 17.70 -21.91
N ASP A 59 28.15 18.08 -21.08
CA ASP A 59 29.44 18.60 -21.54
C ASP A 59 30.25 17.51 -22.27
N GLY A 60 30.18 16.26 -21.81
CA GLY A 60 30.78 15.12 -22.50
C GLY A 60 30.14 14.82 -23.86
N LEU A 61 28.82 15.03 -24.02
CA LEU A 61 28.15 14.94 -25.31
C LEU A 61 28.52 16.12 -26.22
N LEU A 62 28.53 17.35 -25.71
CA LEU A 62 28.95 18.53 -26.45
C LEU A 62 30.38 18.38 -26.97
N ALA A 63 31.30 17.85 -26.16
CA ALA A 63 32.67 17.57 -26.57
C ALA A 63 32.75 16.51 -27.69
N LYS A 64 31.91 15.48 -27.66
CA LYS A 64 31.82 14.48 -28.76
C LYS A 64 31.25 15.06 -30.04
N LEU A 65 30.38 16.05 -29.92
CA LEU A 65 29.74 16.74 -31.04
C LEU A 65 30.62 17.84 -31.65
N GLN A 66 31.70 18.25 -30.97
CA GLN A 66 32.66 19.15 -31.57
C GLN A 66 33.34 18.43 -32.77
N PRO A 67 33.38 19.06 -33.96
CA PRO A 67 34.09 18.49 -35.09
C PRO A 67 35.52 18.15 -34.67
N PRO A 68 36.04 16.95 -35.01
CA PRO A 68 37.44 16.65 -34.76
C PRO A 68 38.28 17.74 -35.42
N GLU A 69 39.15 18.37 -34.62
CA GLU A 69 40.14 19.33 -35.10
C GLU A 69 40.85 18.72 -36.32
N PRO A 70 41.04 19.46 -37.43
CA PRO A 70 41.53 18.90 -38.68
C PRO A 70 42.85 18.16 -38.47
N VAL A 71 42.76 16.82 -38.43
CA VAL A 71 43.90 15.94 -38.25
C VAL A 71 44.79 16.09 -39.47
N GLN A 72 45.98 16.66 -39.28
CA GLN A 72 47.02 16.65 -40.31
C GLN A 72 47.25 15.20 -40.74
N ALA A 73 47.10 14.94 -42.04
CA ALA A 73 47.10 13.61 -42.61
C ALA A 73 48.43 12.88 -42.36
N THR A 74 48.44 11.99 -41.38
CA THR A 74 49.52 11.01 -41.19
C THR A 74 49.35 9.88 -42.22
N PRO A 75 50.42 9.48 -42.94
CA PRO A 75 50.33 8.44 -43.97
C PRO A 75 49.92 7.07 -43.40
N PRO A 76 49.25 6.23 -44.22
CA PRO A 76 48.58 5.01 -43.77
C PRO A 76 49.58 3.94 -43.30
N GLN A 77 49.38 3.46 -42.06
CA GLN A 77 50.06 2.27 -41.56
C GLN A 77 49.42 0.98 -42.12
N PRO A 78 50.21 -0.07 -42.40
CA PRO A 78 49.70 -1.34 -42.92
C PRO A 78 48.93 -2.12 -41.86
N LEU A 79 47.82 -2.73 -42.27
CA LEU A 79 46.98 -3.61 -41.45
C LEU A 79 47.75 -4.87 -40.98
N PRO A 80 47.61 -5.29 -39.70
CA PRO A 80 48.13 -6.57 -39.23
C PRO A 80 47.27 -7.75 -39.73
N PRO A 81 47.87 -8.94 -39.91
CA PRO A 81 47.20 -10.11 -40.46
C PRO A 81 46.22 -10.77 -39.47
N VAL A 82 45.07 -11.19 -40.01
CA VAL A 82 43.99 -11.92 -39.35
C VAL A 82 44.48 -13.29 -38.89
N GLN A 83 44.35 -13.59 -37.59
CA GLN A 83 44.61 -14.92 -37.04
C GLN A 83 43.36 -15.82 -37.19
N PRO A 84 43.53 -17.10 -37.57
CA PRO A 84 42.43 -18.06 -37.66
C PRO A 84 42.00 -18.56 -36.26
N ILE A 85 40.69 -18.60 -36.05
CA ILE A 85 40.03 -19.13 -34.84
C ILE A 85 40.16 -20.66 -34.84
N ILE A 86 40.86 -21.21 -33.83
CA ILE A 86 40.97 -22.65 -33.58
C ILE A 86 39.67 -23.09 -32.88
N ALA A 87 38.96 -24.04 -33.50
CA ALA A 87 37.77 -24.66 -32.94
C ALA A 87 38.13 -25.62 -31.79
N GLU A 88 37.46 -25.47 -30.66
CA GLU A 88 37.62 -26.29 -29.47
C GLU A 88 36.84 -27.62 -29.61
N PRO A 89 37.42 -28.79 -29.29
CA PRO A 89 36.75 -30.07 -29.43
C PRO A 89 35.69 -30.29 -28.33
N ALA A 90 34.50 -30.70 -28.73
CA ALA A 90 33.42 -31.10 -27.82
C ALA A 90 33.83 -32.33 -26.98
N ALA A 91 33.76 -32.19 -25.66
CA ALA A 91 33.97 -33.28 -24.71
C ALA A 91 32.85 -34.31 -24.81
N THR A 92 33.24 -35.57 -25.02
CA THR A 92 32.39 -36.76 -24.96
C THR A 92 31.96 -37.04 -23.53
N VAL A 93 30.67 -36.84 -23.24
CA VAL A 93 30.05 -37.24 -21.97
C VAL A 93 29.85 -38.77 -21.96
N PRO A 94 30.19 -39.49 -20.88
CA PRO A 94 29.98 -40.94 -20.77
C PRO A 94 28.49 -41.31 -20.80
N PRO A 95 28.12 -42.52 -21.27
CA PRO A 95 26.74 -42.98 -21.25
C PRO A 95 26.25 -43.16 -19.81
N GLU A 96 25.29 -42.32 -19.42
CA GLU A 96 24.60 -42.41 -18.14
C GLU A 96 23.76 -43.70 -18.11
N ALA A 97 23.93 -44.47 -17.03
CA ALA A 97 23.34 -45.79 -16.85
C ALA A 97 21.80 -45.74 -16.96
N ALA A 98 21.27 -46.71 -17.71
CA ALA A 98 19.84 -46.84 -17.96
C ALA A 98 19.03 -46.83 -16.65
N PRO A 99 18.10 -45.88 -16.45
CA PRO A 99 17.26 -45.86 -15.26
C PRO A 99 16.35 -47.09 -15.24
N VAL A 100 16.36 -47.78 -14.10
CA VAL A 100 15.49 -48.93 -13.80
C VAL A 100 14.03 -48.57 -14.14
N PRO A 101 13.31 -49.39 -14.92
CA PRO A 101 11.95 -49.08 -15.34
C PRO A 101 11.04 -48.94 -14.12
N ARG A 102 10.65 -47.70 -13.81
CA ARG A 102 9.59 -47.42 -12.84
C ARG A 102 8.30 -48.07 -13.36
N PRO A 103 7.54 -48.80 -12.52
CA PRO A 103 6.30 -49.44 -12.91
C PRO A 103 5.38 -48.43 -13.60
N ALA A 104 4.95 -48.75 -14.82
CA ALA A 104 4.17 -47.87 -15.66
C ALA A 104 2.93 -47.40 -14.91
N ALA A 105 2.93 -46.12 -14.51
CA ALA A 105 1.77 -45.48 -13.92
C ALA A 105 0.58 -45.67 -14.88
N ARG A 106 -0.46 -46.33 -14.39
CA ARG A 106 -1.70 -46.60 -15.11
C ARG A 106 -2.15 -45.30 -15.79
N LYS A 107 -2.07 -45.22 -17.12
CA LYS A 107 -2.51 -44.06 -17.91
C LYS A 107 -3.96 -43.77 -17.53
N ARG A 108 -4.20 -42.74 -16.71
CA ARG A 108 -5.54 -42.19 -16.50
C ARG A 108 -6.08 -41.85 -17.89
N SER A 109 -7.24 -42.39 -18.23
CA SER A 109 -7.96 -41.98 -19.44
C SER A 109 -8.13 -40.47 -19.39
N THR A 110 -7.52 -39.77 -20.33
CA THR A 110 -7.76 -38.34 -20.49
C THR A 110 -9.24 -38.16 -20.78
N PRO A 111 -9.98 -37.36 -19.99
CA PRO A 111 -11.39 -37.14 -20.23
C PRO A 111 -11.56 -36.64 -21.68
N ARG A 112 -12.43 -37.30 -22.43
CA ARG A 112 -12.74 -36.95 -23.82
C ARG A 112 -13.25 -35.52 -23.81
N ARG A 113 -12.51 -34.59 -24.43
CA ARG A 113 -12.96 -33.20 -24.57
C ARG A 113 -14.21 -33.22 -25.44
N GLU A 114 -15.37 -32.96 -24.83
CA GLU A 114 -16.59 -32.70 -25.57
C GLU A 114 -16.37 -31.45 -26.42
N ALA A 115 -16.69 -31.55 -27.72
CA ALA A 115 -16.61 -30.43 -28.63
C ALA A 115 -17.77 -29.48 -28.32
N VAL A 116 -17.50 -28.47 -27.50
CA VAL A 116 -18.47 -27.41 -27.21
C VAL A 116 -18.64 -26.55 -28.47
N PRO A 117 -19.87 -26.27 -28.94
CA PRO A 117 -20.12 -25.41 -30.10
C PRO A 117 -19.42 -24.06 -29.95
N PHE A 118 -18.92 -23.50 -31.06
CA PHE A 118 -18.15 -22.26 -31.06
C PHE A 118 -18.90 -21.09 -30.39
N ASP A 119 -20.21 -20.99 -30.58
CA ASP A 119 -21.02 -19.92 -29.98
C ASP A 119 -21.06 -20.01 -28.45
N GLN A 120 -21.14 -21.22 -27.90
CA GLN A 120 -21.07 -21.46 -26.46
C GLN A 120 -19.66 -21.26 -25.92
N TRP A 121 -18.63 -21.54 -26.73
CA TRP A 121 -17.26 -21.26 -26.38
C TRP A 121 -16.98 -19.75 -26.36
N LEU A 122 -17.41 -19.01 -27.38
CA LEU A 122 -17.25 -17.56 -27.49
C LEU A 122 -18.00 -16.83 -26.37
N LEU A 123 -19.21 -17.28 -26.06
CA LEU A 123 -20.03 -16.77 -24.96
C LEU A 123 -19.71 -17.43 -23.61
N SER A 124 -18.66 -18.26 -23.55
CA SER A 124 -18.26 -18.84 -22.28
C SER A 124 -17.87 -17.72 -21.31
N GLU A 125 -18.24 -17.87 -20.04
CA GLU A 125 -17.96 -16.89 -18.99
C GLU A 125 -16.47 -16.52 -18.93
N ARG A 126 -15.59 -17.48 -19.26
CA ARG A 126 -14.15 -17.29 -19.34
C ARG A 126 -13.76 -16.33 -20.47
N ASN A 127 -14.30 -16.51 -21.67
CA ASN A 127 -13.98 -15.65 -22.82
C ASN A 127 -14.56 -14.24 -22.65
N ILE A 128 -15.75 -14.11 -22.07
CA ILE A 128 -16.33 -12.81 -21.71
C ILE A 128 -15.42 -12.07 -20.72
N LYS A 129 -14.95 -12.76 -19.67
CA LYS A 129 -13.99 -12.17 -18.72
C LYS A 129 -12.69 -11.75 -19.41
N LEU A 130 -12.16 -12.58 -20.30
CA LEU A 130 -10.92 -12.31 -21.03
C LEU A 130 -11.06 -11.11 -21.95
N ALA A 131 -12.19 -10.99 -22.67
CA ALA A 131 -12.53 -9.84 -23.49
C ALA A 131 -12.73 -8.57 -22.64
N LEU A 132 -13.33 -8.68 -21.45
CA LEU A 132 -13.52 -7.55 -20.55
C LEU A 132 -12.17 -7.05 -20.00
N TYR A 133 -11.28 -7.96 -19.61
CA TYR A 133 -9.94 -7.61 -19.14
C TYR A 133 -9.06 -7.05 -20.26
N SER A 134 -9.10 -7.64 -21.46
CA SER A 134 -8.35 -7.12 -22.61
C SER A 134 -8.87 -5.75 -23.03
N GLY A 135 -10.19 -5.54 -23.06
CA GLY A 135 -10.79 -4.24 -23.33
C GLY A 135 -10.39 -3.20 -22.28
N GLY A 136 -10.42 -3.56 -21.00
CA GLY A 136 -9.93 -2.69 -19.91
C GLY A 136 -8.44 -2.34 -20.06
N LEU A 137 -7.60 -3.32 -20.39
CA LEU A 137 -6.17 -3.11 -20.65
C LEU A 137 -5.93 -2.20 -21.85
N LEU A 138 -6.64 -2.41 -22.96
CA LEU A 138 -6.54 -1.58 -24.15
C LEU A 138 -7.00 -0.14 -23.89
N LEU A 139 -8.03 0.07 -23.07
CA LEU A 139 -8.44 1.40 -22.63
C LEU A 139 -7.34 2.10 -21.81
N ILE A 140 -6.71 1.39 -20.88
CA ILE A 140 -5.58 1.93 -20.11
C ILE A 140 -4.42 2.29 -21.04
N LEU A 141 -4.06 1.39 -21.96
CA LEU A 141 -2.97 1.61 -22.90
C LEU A 141 -3.25 2.78 -23.85
N SER A 142 -4.48 2.86 -24.37
CA SER A 142 -4.93 3.98 -25.20
C SER A 142 -4.88 5.30 -24.44
N GLY A 143 -5.32 5.31 -23.17
CA GLY A 143 -5.20 6.47 -22.29
C GLY A 143 -3.75 6.89 -22.07
N LEU A 144 -2.85 5.94 -21.81
CA LEU A 144 -1.42 6.20 -21.65
C LEU A 144 -0.78 6.78 -22.92
N ILE A 145 -1.10 6.23 -24.09
CA ILE A 145 -0.59 6.74 -25.38
C ILE A 145 -1.14 8.15 -25.63
N PHE A 146 -2.42 8.37 -25.39
CA PHE A 146 -3.04 9.70 -25.53
C PHE A 146 -2.37 10.73 -24.63
N VAL A 147 -2.15 10.38 -23.35
CA VAL A 147 -1.45 11.24 -22.38
C VAL A 147 0.03 11.44 -22.79
N GLY A 148 0.72 10.41 -23.26
CA GLY A 148 2.11 10.53 -23.67
C GLY A 148 2.33 11.46 -24.88
N ILE A 149 1.43 11.42 -25.86
CA ILE A 149 1.63 12.12 -27.15
C ILE A 149 0.94 13.48 -27.19
N ASN A 150 -0.30 13.58 -26.70
CA ASN A 150 -1.14 14.75 -26.94
C ASN A 150 -1.25 15.68 -25.74
N TRP A 151 -0.81 15.26 -24.56
CA TRP A 151 -1.10 15.99 -23.32
C TRP A 151 -0.45 17.37 -23.25
N THR A 152 0.74 17.55 -23.83
CA THR A 152 1.42 18.85 -23.84
C THR A 152 0.73 19.90 -24.71
N ARG A 153 -0.06 19.47 -25.71
CA ARG A 153 -0.75 20.36 -26.67
C ARG A 153 -2.07 20.91 -26.14
N ILE A 154 -2.61 20.34 -25.08
CA ILE A 154 -3.93 20.66 -24.56
C ILE A 154 -3.80 21.68 -23.42
N PRO A 155 -4.55 22.80 -23.40
CA PRO A 155 -4.51 23.75 -22.31
C PRO A 155 -5.04 23.12 -21.00
N GLY A 156 -4.67 23.68 -19.84
CA GLY A 156 -5.01 23.12 -18.53
C GLY A 156 -6.51 22.83 -18.32
N PHE A 157 -7.39 23.76 -18.70
CA PHE A 157 -8.84 23.52 -18.65
C PHE A 157 -9.31 22.43 -19.62
N GLY A 158 -8.68 22.31 -20.79
CA GLY A 158 -8.97 21.23 -21.74
C GLY A 158 -8.61 19.86 -21.17
N LYS A 159 -7.48 19.75 -20.46
CA LYS A 159 -7.08 18.52 -19.77
C LYS A 159 -8.12 18.10 -18.75
N LEU A 160 -8.56 19.03 -17.89
CA LEU A 160 -9.59 18.76 -16.89
C LEU A 160 -10.93 18.38 -17.53
N ALA A 161 -11.35 19.09 -18.59
CA ALA A 161 -12.62 18.80 -19.27
C ALA A 161 -12.62 17.38 -19.85
N ILE A 162 -11.53 16.98 -20.51
CA ILE A 162 -11.38 15.63 -21.07
C ILE A 162 -11.43 14.58 -19.96
N THR A 163 -10.66 14.74 -18.88
CA THR A 163 -10.63 13.75 -17.80
C THR A 163 -11.96 13.69 -17.06
N MET A 164 -12.65 14.81 -16.86
CA MET A 164 -13.99 14.84 -16.26
C MET A 164 -15.03 14.14 -17.14
N VAL A 165 -15.04 14.40 -18.45
CA VAL A 165 -15.96 13.72 -19.39
C VAL A 165 -15.73 12.22 -19.39
N ILE A 166 -14.47 11.77 -19.43
CA ILE A 166 -14.14 10.35 -19.35
C ILE A 166 -14.60 9.76 -18.02
N THR A 167 -14.29 10.41 -16.90
CA THR A 167 -14.68 9.97 -15.55
C THR A 167 -16.20 9.83 -15.45
N LEU A 168 -16.94 10.84 -15.92
CA LEU A 168 -18.40 10.84 -15.90
C LEU A 168 -18.98 9.74 -16.80
N ALA A 169 -18.45 9.57 -18.01
CA ALA A 169 -18.87 8.51 -18.92
C ALA A 169 -18.64 7.12 -18.31
N MET A 170 -17.51 6.90 -17.62
CA MET A 170 -17.23 5.64 -16.93
C MET A 170 -18.12 5.44 -15.71
N TYR A 171 -18.42 6.47 -14.93
CA TYR A 171 -19.37 6.36 -13.81
C TYR A 171 -20.78 6.05 -14.29
N LEU A 172 -21.29 6.78 -15.29
CA LEU A 172 -22.62 6.57 -15.85
C LEU A 172 -22.73 5.21 -16.55
N GLY A 173 -21.74 4.86 -17.38
CA GLY A 173 -21.66 3.56 -18.04
C GLY A 173 -21.55 2.41 -17.04
N GLY A 174 -20.73 2.57 -15.99
CA GLY A 174 -20.55 1.58 -14.94
C GLY A 174 -21.81 1.38 -14.10
N ALA A 175 -22.49 2.47 -13.73
CA ALA A 175 -23.77 2.42 -13.03
C ALA A 175 -24.87 1.78 -13.90
N TRP A 176 -24.90 2.09 -15.20
CA TRP A 176 -25.85 1.51 -16.14
C TRP A 176 -25.62 -0.01 -16.33
N LEU A 177 -24.36 -0.42 -16.52
CA LEU A 177 -23.99 -1.84 -16.60
C LEU A 177 -24.27 -2.59 -15.29
N HIS A 178 -24.05 -1.95 -14.14
CA HIS A 178 -24.30 -2.56 -12.84
C HIS A 178 -25.77 -2.95 -12.63
N ARG A 179 -26.71 -2.20 -13.22
CA ARG A 179 -28.15 -2.51 -13.18
C ARG A 179 -28.52 -3.75 -13.98
N ARG A 180 -27.66 -4.22 -14.89
CA ARG A 180 -27.91 -5.40 -15.72
C ARG A 180 -27.26 -6.64 -15.07
N PRO A 181 -28.02 -7.67 -14.67
CA PRO A 181 -27.48 -8.84 -13.96
C PRO A 181 -26.30 -9.51 -14.69
N ALA A 182 -26.39 -9.62 -16.02
CA ALA A 182 -25.35 -10.23 -16.87
C ALA A 182 -24.01 -9.47 -16.86
N TYR A 183 -24.02 -8.17 -16.56
CA TYR A 183 -22.83 -7.30 -16.63
C TYR A 183 -22.47 -6.67 -15.28
N ARG A 184 -23.06 -7.16 -14.18
CA ARG A 184 -22.89 -6.54 -12.86
C ARG A 184 -21.42 -6.42 -12.45
N ILE A 185 -20.62 -7.46 -12.68
CA ILE A 185 -19.18 -7.49 -12.39
C ILE A 185 -18.44 -6.45 -13.22
N GLY A 186 -18.75 -6.36 -14.52
CA GLY A 186 -18.15 -5.36 -15.40
C GLY A 186 -18.52 -3.93 -15.01
N GLY A 187 -19.76 -3.71 -14.57
CA GLY A 187 -20.19 -2.42 -14.01
C GLY A 187 -19.40 -2.03 -12.76
N VAL A 188 -19.15 -2.96 -11.84
CA VAL A 188 -18.32 -2.71 -10.64
C VAL A 188 -16.88 -2.39 -11.04
N ALA A 189 -16.30 -3.14 -11.98
CA ALA A 189 -14.93 -2.88 -12.46
C ALA A 189 -14.82 -1.49 -13.10
N LEU A 190 -15.78 -1.11 -13.94
CA LEU A 190 -15.80 0.20 -14.59
C LEU A 190 -15.96 1.34 -13.57
N LEU A 191 -16.83 1.16 -12.56
CA LEU A 191 -16.97 2.11 -11.45
C LEU A 191 -15.70 2.24 -10.59
N ALA A 192 -14.96 1.15 -10.38
CA ALA A 192 -13.69 1.18 -9.66
C ALA A 192 -12.61 1.94 -10.46
N ILE A 193 -12.54 1.73 -11.77
CA ILE A 193 -11.63 2.50 -12.64
C ILE A 193 -12.04 3.98 -12.65
N ALA A 194 -13.34 4.27 -12.80
CA ALA A 194 -13.86 5.64 -12.73
C ALA A 194 -13.52 6.33 -11.40
N SER A 195 -13.56 5.58 -10.30
CA SER A 195 -13.13 6.06 -8.98
C SER A 195 -11.65 6.45 -9.00
N GLY A 196 -10.77 5.66 -9.63
CA GLY A 196 -9.36 6.04 -9.80
C GLY A 196 -9.15 7.29 -10.66
N PHE A 197 -9.95 7.47 -11.71
CA PHE A 197 -9.90 8.70 -12.52
C PHE A 197 -10.44 9.93 -11.78
N LEU A 198 -11.36 9.73 -10.82
CA LEU A 198 -11.89 10.83 -10.03
C LEU A 198 -10.80 11.53 -9.22
N SER A 199 -9.92 10.78 -8.53
CA SER A 199 -8.78 11.38 -7.83
C SER A 199 -7.79 12.04 -8.80
N LEU A 200 -7.60 11.46 -9.98
CA LEU A 200 -6.75 12.03 -11.03
C LEU A 200 -7.26 13.41 -11.51
N ASN A 201 -8.58 13.63 -11.57
CA ASN A 201 -9.14 14.94 -11.93
C ASN A 201 -8.68 16.04 -10.97
N PHE A 202 -8.57 15.73 -9.67
CA PHE A 202 -8.07 16.69 -8.69
C PHE A 202 -6.57 16.95 -8.86
N VAL A 203 -5.77 15.93 -9.18
CA VAL A 203 -4.34 16.10 -9.52
C VAL A 203 -4.18 17.01 -10.74
N VAL A 204 -4.95 16.76 -11.82
CA VAL A 204 -4.93 17.60 -13.03
C VAL A 204 -5.35 19.03 -12.70
N THR A 205 -6.40 19.21 -11.91
CA THR A 205 -6.86 20.53 -11.47
C THR A 205 -5.78 21.26 -10.68
N GLN A 206 -5.09 20.57 -9.77
CA GLN A 206 -3.98 21.16 -9.01
C GLN A 206 -2.81 21.53 -9.91
N SER A 207 -2.30 20.59 -10.71
CA SER A 207 -1.09 20.81 -11.49
C SER A 207 -1.24 21.86 -12.59
N TYR A 208 -2.42 21.97 -13.22
CA TYR A 208 -2.58 22.78 -14.43
C TYR A 208 -3.48 24.02 -14.28
N ILE A 209 -4.27 24.12 -13.21
CA ILE A 209 -5.24 25.22 -13.06
C ILE A 209 -4.99 25.99 -11.76
N LEU A 210 -4.99 25.31 -10.61
CA LEU A 210 -4.96 25.97 -9.30
C LEU A 210 -3.54 26.18 -8.78
N GLY A 211 -2.62 25.25 -9.03
CA GLY A 211 -1.21 25.33 -8.62
C GLY A 211 -0.50 26.56 -9.19
N PRO A 212 -0.58 26.85 -10.50
CA PRO A 212 -0.03 28.08 -11.08
C PRO A 212 -0.64 29.37 -10.51
N ARG A 213 -1.78 29.29 -9.83
CA ARG A 213 -2.45 30.42 -9.16
C ARG A 213 -2.11 30.50 -7.67
N GLY A 214 -1.17 29.69 -7.19
CA GLY A 214 -0.72 29.67 -5.79
C GLY A 214 -1.65 28.92 -4.84
N PHE A 215 -2.57 28.09 -5.32
CA PHE A 215 -3.40 27.28 -4.44
C PHE A 215 -2.58 26.18 -3.77
N ALA A 216 -2.62 26.13 -2.44
CA ALA A 216 -1.85 25.18 -1.64
C ALA A 216 -2.23 23.72 -1.94
N VAL A 217 -1.21 22.85 -2.03
CA VAL A 217 -1.38 21.43 -2.40
C VAL A 217 -2.18 20.69 -1.34
N GLU A 218 -1.97 21.05 -0.07
CA GLU A 218 -2.59 20.45 1.11
C GLU A 218 -4.10 20.70 1.11
N ASN A 219 -4.52 21.92 0.80
CA ASN A 219 -5.93 22.29 0.67
C ASN A 219 -6.61 21.52 -0.45
N MET A 220 -5.91 21.35 -1.58
CA MET A 220 -6.43 20.60 -2.71
C MET A 220 -6.52 19.11 -2.40
N LEU A 221 -5.54 18.55 -1.68
CA LEU A 221 -5.55 17.17 -1.24
C LEU A 221 -6.71 16.90 -0.28
N LEU A 222 -6.98 17.81 0.65
CA LEU A 222 -8.13 17.71 1.55
C LEU A 222 -9.45 17.72 0.76
N LEU A 223 -9.63 18.70 -0.14
CA LEU A 223 -10.82 18.81 -0.98
C LEU A 223 -11.03 17.54 -1.82
N ALA A 224 -9.97 17.06 -2.47
CA ALA A 224 -9.97 15.85 -3.28
C ALA A 224 -10.34 14.63 -2.45
N ALA A 225 -9.69 14.43 -1.30
CA ALA A 225 -9.90 13.28 -0.43
C ALA A 225 -11.31 13.27 0.16
N SER A 226 -11.86 14.42 0.57
CA SER A 226 -13.25 14.52 1.06
C SER A 226 -14.27 14.20 -0.03
N PHE A 227 -14.08 14.73 -1.25
CA PHE A 227 -14.99 14.44 -2.36
C PHE A 227 -14.90 12.97 -2.78
N CYS A 228 -13.68 12.42 -2.87
CA CYS A 228 -13.44 11.02 -3.17
C CYS A 228 -14.05 10.12 -2.08
N LEU A 229 -13.89 10.44 -0.80
CA LEU A 229 -14.48 9.69 0.31
C LEU A 229 -16.01 9.60 0.16
N LEU A 230 -16.67 10.72 -0.13
CA LEU A 230 -18.12 10.73 -0.36
C LEU A 230 -18.51 9.88 -1.57
N ALA A 231 -17.86 10.11 -2.72
CA ALA A 231 -18.16 9.39 -3.95
C ALA A 231 -17.91 7.88 -3.82
N TYR A 232 -16.79 7.48 -3.20
CA TYR A 232 -16.44 6.07 -2.99
C TYR A 232 -17.36 5.42 -1.97
N SER A 233 -17.73 6.11 -0.89
CA SER A 233 -18.69 5.60 0.10
C SER A 233 -20.05 5.30 -0.54
N VAL A 234 -20.58 6.26 -1.31
CA VAL A 234 -21.85 6.10 -2.03
C VAL A 234 -21.75 4.96 -3.04
N THR A 235 -20.66 4.90 -3.79
CA THR A 235 -20.44 3.85 -4.80
C THR A 235 -20.25 2.48 -4.16
N ALA A 236 -19.58 2.38 -3.02
CA ALA A 236 -19.42 1.15 -2.26
C ALA A 236 -20.76 0.63 -1.75
N ILE A 237 -21.60 1.51 -1.18
CA ILE A 237 -22.96 1.15 -0.73
C ILE A 237 -23.84 0.73 -1.90
N TYR A 238 -23.77 1.45 -3.03
CA TYR A 238 -24.55 1.14 -4.23
C TYR A 238 -24.18 -0.21 -4.84
N THR A 239 -22.88 -0.49 -4.95
CA THR A 239 -22.37 -1.69 -5.63
C THR A 239 -22.21 -2.91 -4.72
N GLN A 240 -22.15 -2.69 -3.40
CA GLN A 240 -21.77 -3.68 -2.39
C GLN A 240 -20.40 -4.30 -2.68
N SER A 241 -19.45 -3.48 -3.17
CA SER A 241 -18.13 -3.94 -3.60
C SER A 241 -17.07 -3.79 -2.50
N TRP A 242 -16.34 -4.87 -2.25
CA TRP A 242 -15.14 -4.89 -1.41
C TRP A 242 -14.12 -3.83 -1.87
N LEU A 243 -13.80 -3.80 -3.17
CA LEU A 243 -12.71 -2.99 -3.71
C LEU A 243 -12.96 -1.51 -3.50
N ILE A 244 -14.19 -1.07 -3.75
CA ILE A 244 -14.59 0.34 -3.61
C ILE A 244 -14.63 0.73 -2.13
N THR A 245 -14.92 -0.21 -1.23
CA THR A 245 -14.80 0.01 0.22
C THR A 245 -13.35 0.28 0.64
N VAL A 246 -12.39 -0.46 0.07
CA VAL A 246 -10.96 -0.21 0.30
C VAL A 246 -10.55 1.17 -0.20
N MET A 247 -11.02 1.57 -1.39
CA MET A 247 -10.76 2.93 -1.91
C MET A 247 -11.35 4.01 -1.01
N SER A 248 -12.55 3.80 -0.47
CA SER A 248 -13.20 4.71 0.47
C SER A 248 -12.39 4.88 1.77
N ALA A 249 -11.89 3.79 2.34
CA ALA A 249 -11.03 3.84 3.52
C ALA A 249 -9.68 4.53 3.22
N GLY A 250 -9.11 4.31 2.03
CA GLY A 250 -7.94 5.03 1.56
C GLY A 250 -8.18 6.54 1.43
N ALA A 251 -9.35 6.96 0.92
CA ALA A 251 -9.74 8.36 0.86
C ALA A 251 -9.92 8.98 2.25
N LEU A 252 -10.44 8.24 3.23
CA LEU A 252 -10.50 8.68 4.63
C LEU A 252 -9.10 8.90 5.22
N ALA A 253 -8.20 7.94 5.01
CA ALA A 253 -6.81 8.06 5.46
C ALA A 253 -6.11 9.26 4.79
N SER A 254 -6.34 9.47 3.49
CA SER A 254 -5.81 10.63 2.74
C SER A 254 -6.38 11.96 3.22
N ALA A 255 -7.66 12.01 3.61
CA ALA A 255 -8.27 13.22 4.18
C ALA A 255 -7.67 13.54 5.55
N CYS A 256 -7.45 12.52 6.37
CA CYS A 256 -6.75 12.65 7.65
C CYS A 256 -5.31 13.16 7.45
N ALA A 257 -4.58 12.58 6.49
CA ALA A 257 -3.23 13.02 6.13
C ALA A 257 -3.20 14.51 5.76
N ALA A 258 -4.11 14.95 4.87
CA ALA A 258 -4.19 16.33 4.43
C ALA A 258 -4.52 17.29 5.58
N LEU A 259 -5.44 16.91 6.48
CA LEU A 259 -5.75 17.70 7.68
C LEU A 259 -4.52 17.87 8.56
N LEU A 260 -3.81 16.77 8.84
CA LEU A 260 -2.58 16.81 9.64
C LEU A 260 -1.53 17.74 9.04
N THR A 261 -1.34 17.70 7.72
CA THR A 261 -0.40 18.60 7.03
C THR A 261 -0.83 20.07 7.13
N ILE A 262 -2.12 20.38 6.95
CA ILE A 262 -2.65 21.76 7.09
C ILE A 262 -2.40 22.31 8.50
N TYR A 263 -2.63 21.47 9.53
CA TYR A 263 -2.40 21.85 10.92
C TYR A 263 -0.93 21.77 11.36
N HIS A 264 -0.01 21.45 10.45
CA HIS A 264 1.42 21.27 10.75
C HIS A 264 1.62 20.30 11.93
N ALA A 265 0.78 19.27 11.98
CA ALA A 265 0.81 18.27 13.02
C ALA A 265 2.16 17.53 12.99
N ASP A 266 2.75 17.40 14.16
CA ASP A 266 3.97 16.63 14.35
C ASP A 266 3.71 15.12 14.18
N PHE A 267 4.79 14.35 14.17
CA PHE A 267 4.72 12.90 14.07
C PHE A 267 3.83 12.26 15.17
N PRO A 268 3.94 12.65 16.46
CA PRO A 268 2.99 12.29 17.53
C PRO A 268 1.51 12.42 17.18
N ALA A 269 1.10 13.62 16.76
CA ALA A 269 -0.29 13.91 16.44
C ALA A 269 -0.74 13.10 15.22
N GLY A 270 0.15 12.92 14.23
CA GLY A 270 -0.10 12.04 13.09
C GLY A 270 -0.35 10.60 13.51
N LEU A 271 0.52 10.03 14.36
CA LEU A 271 0.39 8.67 14.86
C LEU A 271 -0.96 8.46 15.56
N LEU A 272 -1.32 9.38 16.46
CA LEU A 272 -2.59 9.33 17.19
C LEU A 272 -3.80 9.42 16.26
N ALA A 273 -3.76 10.33 15.29
CA ALA A 273 -4.84 10.49 14.32
C ALA A 273 -5.03 9.24 13.45
N TYR A 274 -3.95 8.60 12.98
CA TYR A 274 -4.08 7.34 12.24
C TYR A 274 -4.52 6.17 13.12
N SER A 275 -4.13 6.12 14.40
CA SER A 275 -4.68 5.14 15.35
C SER A 275 -6.20 5.34 15.52
N LEU A 276 -6.67 6.58 15.63
CA LEU A 276 -8.11 6.88 15.67
C LEU A 276 -8.81 6.45 14.38
N VAL A 277 -8.24 6.72 13.21
CA VAL A 277 -8.80 6.26 11.93
C VAL A 277 -8.88 4.73 11.90
N ALA A 278 -7.82 4.01 12.26
CA ALA A 278 -7.83 2.55 12.31
C ALA A 278 -8.90 2.01 13.28
N GLY A 279 -9.06 2.65 14.45
CA GLY A 279 -10.12 2.35 15.40
C GLY A 279 -11.52 2.59 14.84
N LEU A 280 -11.73 3.70 14.12
CA LEU A 280 -12.99 4.00 13.44
C LEU A 280 -13.30 2.97 12.35
N LEU A 281 -12.31 2.52 11.58
CA LEU A 281 -12.50 1.45 10.58
C LEU A 281 -12.92 0.14 11.25
N LEU A 282 -12.33 -0.21 12.40
CA LEU A 282 -12.70 -1.38 13.20
C LEU A 282 -14.14 -1.28 13.74
N VAL A 283 -14.52 -0.15 14.32
CA VAL A 283 -15.90 0.10 14.79
C VAL A 283 -16.89 0.05 13.61
N ALA A 284 -16.53 0.64 12.47
CA ALA A 284 -17.35 0.59 11.26
C ALA A 284 -17.49 -0.84 10.72
N ALA A 285 -16.42 -1.64 10.75
CA ALA A 285 -16.47 -3.06 10.37
C ALA A 285 -17.41 -3.87 11.27
N ALA A 286 -17.34 -3.66 12.59
CA ALA A 286 -18.23 -4.31 13.55
C ALA A 286 -19.69 -3.89 13.32
N GLY A 287 -19.96 -2.59 13.17
CA GLY A 287 -21.29 -2.05 12.87
C GLY A 287 -21.86 -2.55 11.53
N ALA A 288 -21.00 -2.71 10.52
CA ALA A 288 -21.37 -3.26 9.22
C ALA A 288 -21.77 -4.74 9.31
N GLY A 289 -21.08 -5.52 10.15
CA GLY A 289 -21.40 -6.94 10.38
C GLY A 289 -22.81 -7.18 10.92
N ARG A 290 -23.34 -6.24 11.71
CA ARG A 290 -24.70 -6.32 12.27
C ARG A 290 -25.81 -6.02 11.26
N ARG A 291 -25.48 -5.38 10.12
CA ARG A 291 -26.48 -4.94 9.13
C ARG A 291 -26.32 -5.75 7.84
N ALA A 292 -27.31 -6.57 7.51
CA ALA A 292 -27.29 -7.43 6.31
C ALA A 292 -26.88 -6.69 5.01
N ARG A 293 -27.31 -5.42 4.85
CA ARG A 293 -26.97 -4.60 3.67
C ARG A 293 -25.50 -4.17 3.58
N LEU A 294 -24.76 -4.15 4.69
CA LEU A 294 -23.38 -3.64 4.78
C LEU A 294 -22.34 -4.74 5.01
N GLN A 295 -22.73 -6.02 5.01
CA GLN A 295 -21.80 -7.12 5.26
C GLN A 295 -20.60 -7.16 4.30
N PHE A 296 -20.77 -6.60 3.09
CA PHE A 296 -19.68 -6.45 2.12
C PHE A 296 -18.51 -5.57 2.62
N ALA A 297 -18.78 -4.65 3.56
CA ALA A 297 -17.80 -3.71 4.11
C ALA A 297 -17.08 -4.23 5.36
N THR A 298 -17.59 -5.28 6.00
CA THR A 298 -17.03 -5.81 7.25
C THR A 298 -15.61 -6.33 7.08
N ILE A 299 -15.38 -7.17 6.08
CA ILE A 299 -14.07 -7.78 5.84
C ILE A 299 -13.03 -6.74 5.34
N PRO A 300 -13.31 -5.80 4.42
CA PRO A 300 -12.29 -4.85 3.93
C PRO A 300 -11.86 -3.85 4.98
N LEU A 301 -12.82 -3.30 5.73
CA LEU A 301 -12.51 -2.38 6.82
C LEU A 301 -11.72 -3.08 7.93
N GLY A 302 -12.10 -4.32 8.25
CA GLY A 302 -11.37 -5.18 9.18
C GLY A 302 -9.93 -5.43 8.72
N LEU A 303 -9.72 -5.89 7.49
CA LEU A 303 -8.39 -6.18 6.95
C LEU A 303 -7.49 -4.94 6.96
N LEU A 304 -8.00 -3.79 6.49
CA LEU A 304 -7.23 -2.54 6.47
C LEU A 304 -6.80 -2.11 7.87
N ALA A 305 -7.70 -2.19 8.85
CA ALA A 305 -7.35 -1.84 10.21
C ALA A 305 -6.35 -2.83 10.82
N HIS A 306 -6.51 -4.13 10.58
CA HIS A 306 -5.56 -5.15 11.05
C HIS A 306 -4.17 -5.05 10.40
N LEU A 307 -4.07 -4.48 9.18
CA LEU A 307 -2.80 -4.16 8.56
C LEU A 307 -2.20 -2.84 9.10
N ALA A 308 -3.04 -1.84 9.36
CA ALA A 308 -2.61 -0.54 9.85
C ALA A 308 -2.12 -0.57 11.31
N LEU A 309 -2.81 -1.27 12.21
CA LEU A 309 -2.48 -1.29 13.64
C LEU A 309 -1.06 -1.81 13.96
N PRO A 310 -0.55 -2.90 13.35
CA PRO A 310 0.85 -3.32 13.48
C PRO A 310 1.86 -2.26 13.08
N LEU A 311 1.59 -1.57 11.96
CA LEU A 311 2.47 -0.53 11.42
C LEU A 311 2.46 0.71 12.32
N LEU A 312 1.28 1.09 12.82
CA LEU A 312 1.13 2.18 13.78
C LEU A 312 1.78 1.84 15.12
N TYR A 313 1.67 0.61 15.59
CA TYR A 313 2.40 0.18 16.78
C TYR A 313 3.91 0.32 16.59
N LEU A 314 4.45 -0.21 15.48
CA LEU A 314 5.87 -0.12 15.19
C LEU A 314 6.34 1.34 15.09
N ALA A 315 5.53 2.21 14.46
CA ALA A 315 5.79 3.64 14.40
C ALA A 315 5.80 4.29 15.80
N GLY A 316 4.89 3.89 16.69
CA GLY A 316 4.89 4.32 18.09
C GLY A 316 6.12 3.84 18.87
N VAL A 317 6.60 2.62 18.61
CA VAL A 317 7.85 2.11 19.21
C VAL A 317 9.05 2.94 18.74
N ILE A 318 9.08 3.33 17.47
CA ILE A 318 10.13 4.23 16.95
C ILE A 318 10.03 5.62 17.61
N ALA A 319 8.83 6.18 17.73
CA ALA A 319 8.58 7.46 18.42
C ALA A 319 9.07 7.42 19.88
N TRP A 320 8.82 6.30 20.55
CA TRP A 320 9.27 6.06 21.91
C TRP A 320 10.78 6.13 22.06
N PHE A 321 11.52 5.45 21.17
CA PHE A 321 12.99 5.53 21.15
C PHE A 321 13.51 6.93 20.79
N ALA A 322 12.69 7.74 20.12
CA ALA A 322 13.00 9.15 19.84
C ALA A 322 12.70 10.11 21.01
N GLY A 323 12.18 9.61 22.14
CA GLY A 323 11.94 10.41 23.35
C GLY A 323 10.52 10.96 23.49
N GLU A 324 9.53 10.42 22.77
CA GLU A 324 8.13 10.88 22.82
C GLU A 324 7.20 9.82 23.42
N PRO A 325 7.28 9.56 24.74
CA PRO A 325 6.73 8.35 25.32
C PRO A 325 5.20 8.27 25.33
N TRP A 326 4.52 9.42 25.51
CA TRP A 326 3.05 9.51 25.58
C TRP A 326 2.34 9.04 24.30
N THR A 327 3.03 9.09 23.16
CA THR A 327 2.47 8.73 21.84
C THR A 327 2.28 7.22 21.69
N LEU A 328 3.23 6.44 22.22
CA LEU A 328 3.14 4.99 22.31
C LEU A 328 1.94 4.61 23.18
N PHE A 329 1.76 5.26 24.34
CA PHE A 329 0.63 5.00 25.22
C PHE A 329 -0.72 5.28 24.60
N ALA A 330 -0.89 6.45 23.98
CA ALA A 330 -2.15 6.83 23.39
C ALA A 330 -2.49 5.94 22.19
N SER A 331 -1.51 5.65 21.33
CA SER A 331 -1.70 4.74 20.19
C SER A 331 -2.01 3.32 20.67
N LEU A 332 -1.32 2.82 21.69
CA LEU A 332 -1.57 1.51 22.28
C LEU A 332 -2.94 1.40 22.95
N PHE A 333 -3.37 2.41 23.68
CA PHE A 333 -4.69 2.42 24.26
C PHE A 333 -5.77 2.35 23.18
N ILE A 334 -5.61 3.11 22.08
CA ILE A 334 -6.54 3.07 20.95
C ILE A 334 -6.50 1.71 20.25
N ILE A 335 -5.29 1.16 20.02
CA ILE A 335 -5.11 -0.17 19.41
C ILE A 335 -5.79 -1.23 20.28
N LEU A 336 -5.53 -1.22 21.58
CA LEU A 336 -6.08 -2.18 22.53
C LEU A 336 -7.61 -2.04 22.64
N ALA A 337 -8.13 -0.82 22.79
CA ALA A 337 -9.57 -0.57 22.87
C ALA A 337 -10.28 -1.01 21.59
N ALA A 338 -9.75 -0.64 20.42
CA ALA A 338 -10.34 -1.02 19.14
C ALA A 338 -10.26 -2.53 18.91
N TYR A 339 -9.15 -3.16 19.29
CA TYR A 339 -8.98 -4.61 19.20
C TYR A 339 -9.96 -5.34 20.12
N VAL A 340 -10.10 -4.92 21.38
CA VAL A 340 -11.06 -5.50 22.34
C VAL A 340 -12.50 -5.37 21.86
N LEU A 341 -12.86 -4.19 21.35
CA LEU A 341 -14.21 -3.95 20.83
C LEU A 341 -14.52 -4.78 19.58
N THR A 342 -13.51 -5.12 18.78
CA THR A 342 -13.70 -5.88 17.54
C THR A 342 -13.49 -7.37 17.65
N ASP A 343 -12.57 -7.86 18.50
CA ASP A 343 -12.38 -9.28 18.77
C ASP A 343 -13.67 -9.90 19.32
N TRP A 344 -14.41 -9.14 20.12
CA TRP A 344 -15.72 -9.54 20.65
C TRP A 344 -16.79 -9.80 19.56
N GLU A 345 -16.88 -8.94 18.55
CA GLU A 345 -17.97 -9.02 17.56
C GLU A 345 -17.60 -9.71 16.25
N TRP A 346 -16.33 -9.63 15.87
CA TRP A 346 -15.86 -10.07 14.56
C TRP A 346 -15.54 -11.56 14.54
N HIS A 347 -14.97 -12.09 15.63
CA HIS A 347 -14.51 -13.48 15.67
C HIS A 347 -15.63 -14.53 15.79
N ARG A 348 -16.85 -14.17 16.21
CA ARG A 348 -17.91 -15.17 16.42
C ARG A 348 -18.60 -15.61 15.12
N PRO A 349 -19.25 -14.71 14.36
CA PRO A 349 -20.04 -15.12 13.21
C PRO A 349 -19.20 -15.24 11.94
N VAL A 350 -18.30 -14.27 11.67
CA VAL A 350 -17.50 -14.24 10.42
C VAL A 350 -16.51 -15.39 10.41
N TRP A 351 -15.84 -15.66 11.53
CA TRP A 351 -14.86 -16.74 11.60
C TRP A 351 -15.50 -18.12 11.43
N GLN A 352 -16.74 -18.31 11.87
CA GLN A 352 -17.48 -19.57 11.66
C GLN A 352 -17.86 -19.79 10.20
N THR A 353 -18.41 -18.79 9.51
CA THR A 353 -18.71 -18.90 8.07
C THR A 353 -17.45 -19.06 7.24
N TRP A 354 -16.40 -18.31 7.55
CA TRP A 354 -15.19 -18.27 6.74
C TRP A 354 -14.30 -19.51 6.91
N ARG A 355 -14.27 -20.10 8.11
CA ARG A 355 -13.59 -21.38 8.37
C ARG A 355 -14.18 -22.54 7.56
N GLN A 356 -15.48 -22.46 7.22
CA GLN A 356 -16.12 -23.47 6.38
C GLN A 356 -15.71 -23.35 4.90
N GLU A 357 -15.52 -22.13 4.37
CA GLU A 357 -15.24 -21.93 2.95
C GLU A 357 -13.73 -21.96 2.61
N HIS A 358 -12.83 -21.50 3.49
CA HIS A 358 -11.42 -21.31 3.15
C HIS A 358 -10.43 -21.81 4.21
N LYS A 359 -10.18 -23.13 4.22
CA LYS A 359 -9.22 -23.79 5.13
C LYS A 359 -7.82 -23.16 5.13
N PHE A 360 -7.29 -22.74 3.97
CA PHE A 360 -5.92 -22.21 3.87
C PHE A 360 -5.75 -20.84 4.53
N VAL A 361 -6.73 -19.95 4.37
CA VAL A 361 -6.63 -18.60 4.92
C VAL A 361 -6.99 -18.56 6.41
N SER A 362 -7.64 -19.60 6.93
CA SER A 362 -7.84 -19.78 8.38
C SER A 362 -6.54 -19.85 9.19
N LEU A 363 -5.42 -20.27 8.57
CA LEU A 363 -4.10 -20.31 9.20
C LEU A 363 -3.46 -18.91 9.27
N LEU A 364 -3.60 -18.14 8.20
CA LEU A 364 -3.18 -16.73 8.11
C LEU A 364 -4.03 -15.78 8.97
N LEU A 365 -5.22 -16.19 9.40
CA LEU A 365 -6.14 -15.44 10.27
C LEU A 365 -6.17 -15.95 11.73
N GLN A 366 -5.36 -16.95 12.09
CA GLN A 366 -5.10 -17.31 13.50
C GLN A 366 -3.99 -16.44 14.12
N THR A 367 -3.14 -15.83 13.30
CA THR A 367 -2.08 -14.90 13.71
C THR A 367 -2.54 -13.63 14.45
N PRO A 368 -3.74 -13.03 14.23
CA PRO A 368 -4.15 -11.80 14.93
C PRO A 368 -4.25 -11.99 16.44
N ARG A 369 -4.77 -13.14 16.89
CA ARG A 369 -4.92 -13.47 18.32
C ARG A 369 -3.58 -13.47 19.04
N TRP A 370 -2.56 -14.09 18.42
CA TRP A 370 -1.20 -14.07 18.95
C TRP A 370 -0.57 -12.68 18.86
N PHE A 371 -0.84 -11.95 17.78
CA PHE A 371 -0.30 -10.61 17.57
C PHE A 371 -0.74 -9.63 18.67
N SER A 372 -2.01 -9.64 19.08
CA SER A 372 -2.50 -8.79 20.19
C SER A 372 -1.79 -9.06 21.51
N SER A 373 -1.40 -10.30 21.74
CA SER A 373 -0.78 -10.72 23.00
C SER A 373 0.72 -10.46 23.00
N VAL A 374 1.36 -10.61 21.84
CA VAL A 374 2.74 -10.14 21.62
C VAL A 374 2.81 -8.62 21.71
N LEU A 375 1.84 -7.90 21.16
CA LEU A 375 1.72 -6.44 21.31
C LEU A 375 1.55 -6.04 22.78
N GLY A 376 0.63 -6.68 23.50
CA GLY A 376 0.40 -6.41 24.92
C GLY A 376 1.65 -6.70 25.76
N LEU A 377 2.34 -7.81 25.50
CA LEU A 377 3.54 -8.19 26.23
C LEU A 377 4.75 -7.30 25.91
N SER A 378 4.94 -6.95 24.63
CA SER A 378 6.01 -6.01 24.23
C SER A 378 5.77 -4.60 24.76
N THR A 379 4.51 -4.15 24.83
CA THR A 379 4.11 -2.90 25.49
C THR A 379 4.53 -2.90 26.96
N LEU A 380 4.23 -3.98 27.69
CA LEU A 380 4.60 -4.13 29.09
C LEU A 380 6.11 -4.08 29.30
N LEU A 381 6.86 -4.73 28.41
CA LEU A 381 8.33 -4.71 28.45
C LEU A 381 8.87 -3.30 28.19
N LEU A 382 8.39 -2.61 27.15
CA LEU A 382 8.80 -1.23 26.86
C LEU A 382 8.48 -0.30 28.04
N LEU A 383 7.30 -0.47 28.62
CA LEU A 383 6.87 0.27 29.80
C LEU A 383 7.80 0.11 30.99
N SER A 384 8.26 -1.11 31.24
CA SER A 384 9.20 -1.39 32.32
C SER A 384 10.56 -0.73 32.15
N GLN A 385 10.99 -0.47 30.91
CA GLN A 385 12.32 0.06 30.64
C GLN A 385 12.45 1.56 30.84
N GLN A 386 11.40 2.34 30.59
CA GLN A 386 11.51 3.80 30.59
C GLN A 386 11.10 4.43 31.93
N TRP A 387 10.31 3.73 32.74
CA TRP A 387 9.88 4.24 34.03
C TRP A 387 10.90 3.88 35.11
N GLN A 388 11.93 4.71 35.22
CA GLN A 388 12.78 4.80 36.42
C GLN A 388 12.02 5.34 37.66
N LEU A 389 10.70 5.52 37.59
CA LEU A 389 9.88 5.96 38.70
C LEU A 389 8.95 4.83 39.13
N ALA A 390 9.31 4.21 40.26
CA ALA A 390 8.42 3.41 41.11
C ALA A 390 7.31 4.29 41.73
N ASP A 391 6.68 5.13 40.92
CA ASP A 391 5.54 5.92 41.33
C ASP A 391 4.29 5.02 41.36
N TRP A 392 3.44 5.25 42.35
CA TRP A 392 2.24 4.44 42.58
C TRP A 392 1.27 4.50 41.39
N GLN A 393 1.33 5.58 40.60
CA GLN A 393 0.54 5.76 39.37
C GLN A 393 0.86 4.70 38.32
N THR A 394 2.14 4.36 38.15
CA THR A 394 2.61 3.32 37.22
C THR A 394 2.07 1.96 37.61
N ILE A 395 2.15 1.65 38.90
CA ILE A 395 1.73 0.36 39.47
C ILE A 395 0.22 0.21 39.33
N LEU A 396 -0.53 1.29 39.60
CA LEU A 396 -1.97 1.30 39.41
C LEU A 396 -2.36 1.12 37.94
N LEU A 397 -1.63 1.76 37.01
CA LEU A 397 -1.84 1.59 35.57
C LEU A 397 -1.61 0.14 35.14
N PHE A 398 -0.51 -0.50 35.56
CA PHE A 398 -0.24 -1.92 35.27
C PHE A 398 -1.31 -2.84 35.86
N GLY A 399 -1.79 -2.55 37.08
CA GLY A 399 -2.88 -3.27 37.71
C GLY A 399 -4.19 -3.18 36.92
N LEU A 400 -4.58 -1.97 36.51
CA LEU A 400 -5.76 -1.74 35.68
C LEU A 400 -5.64 -2.42 34.30
N LEU A 401 -4.46 -2.34 33.67
CA LEU A 401 -4.18 -2.98 32.39
C LEU A 401 -4.26 -4.51 32.51
N GLY A 402 -3.67 -5.09 33.56
CA GLY A 402 -3.75 -6.52 33.84
C GLY A 402 -5.19 -6.99 34.08
N ALA A 403 -5.98 -6.23 34.83
CA ALA A 403 -7.39 -6.53 35.06
C ALA A 403 -8.20 -6.46 33.75
N ALA A 404 -7.94 -5.46 32.91
CA ALA A 404 -8.54 -5.36 31.59
C ALA A 404 -8.20 -6.58 30.73
N TYR A 405 -6.91 -6.96 30.64
CA TYR A 405 -6.48 -8.15 29.90
C TYR A 405 -7.17 -9.43 30.36
N LEU A 406 -7.35 -9.64 31.67
CA LEU A 406 -8.07 -10.80 32.19
C LEU A 406 -9.55 -10.77 31.84
N LEU A 407 -10.22 -9.62 31.97
CA LEU A 407 -11.63 -9.48 31.57
C LEU A 407 -11.82 -9.82 30.09
N ILE A 408 -10.90 -9.39 29.23
CA ILE A 408 -10.91 -9.73 27.80
C ILE A 408 -10.64 -11.22 27.61
N ALA A 409 -9.64 -11.77 28.29
CA ALA A 409 -9.28 -13.18 28.19
C ALA A 409 -10.44 -14.11 28.59
N GLY A 410 -11.09 -13.87 29.73
CA GLY A 410 -12.21 -14.68 30.19
C GLY A 410 -13.45 -14.55 29.30
N ARG A 411 -13.55 -13.47 28.54
CA ARG A 411 -14.60 -13.27 27.52
C ARG A 411 -14.29 -13.99 26.20
N LEU A 412 -13.02 -14.13 25.84
CA LEU A 412 -12.56 -14.83 24.63
C LEU A 412 -12.45 -16.34 24.83
N SER A 413 -12.18 -16.79 26.04
CA SER A 413 -12.25 -18.20 26.40
C SER A 413 -13.70 -18.64 26.22
N GLU A 414 -13.93 -19.54 25.26
CA GLU A 414 -15.18 -20.30 25.14
C GLU A 414 -14.99 -21.69 25.77
N PRO A 415 -16.04 -22.41 26.21
CA PRO A 415 -15.91 -23.75 26.80
C PRO A 415 -15.15 -24.72 25.88
N ASN A 416 -15.30 -24.55 24.57
CA ASN A 416 -14.69 -25.40 23.55
C ASN A 416 -13.32 -24.89 23.05
N GLN A 417 -12.87 -23.71 23.50
CA GLN A 417 -11.60 -23.11 23.10
C GLN A 417 -10.93 -22.37 24.29
N PRO A 418 -10.58 -23.07 25.37
CA PRO A 418 -10.00 -22.45 26.56
C PRO A 418 -8.64 -21.77 26.29
N LEU A 419 -7.94 -22.22 25.25
CA LEU A 419 -6.65 -21.65 24.84
C LEU A 419 -6.76 -20.31 24.10
N ALA A 420 -7.97 -19.88 23.70
CA ALA A 420 -8.14 -18.63 22.96
C ALA A 420 -7.76 -17.39 23.78
N GLY A 421 -8.01 -17.42 25.10
CA GLY A 421 -7.64 -16.33 26.03
C GLY A 421 -6.27 -16.46 26.67
N LEU A 422 -5.59 -17.62 26.56
CA LEU A 422 -4.35 -17.91 27.29
C LEU A 422 -3.27 -16.82 27.15
N PRO A 423 -2.99 -16.29 25.95
CA PRO A 423 -1.93 -15.29 25.81
C PRO A 423 -2.23 -13.96 26.54
N LEU A 424 -3.50 -13.56 26.64
CA LEU A 424 -3.93 -12.38 27.40
C LEU A 424 -3.90 -12.62 28.92
N VAL A 425 -4.20 -13.85 29.35
CA VAL A 425 -4.00 -14.28 30.74
C VAL A 425 -2.52 -14.16 31.12
N LEU A 426 -1.61 -14.65 30.26
CA LEU A 426 -0.17 -14.53 30.46
C LEU A 426 0.28 -13.06 30.51
N ALA A 427 -0.24 -12.21 29.62
CA ALA A 427 0.05 -10.78 29.65
C ALA A 427 -0.44 -10.11 30.95
N ALA A 428 -1.64 -10.45 31.43
CA ALA A 428 -2.20 -9.92 32.68
C ALA A 428 -1.34 -10.27 33.90
N TYR A 429 -0.95 -11.53 34.03
CA TYR A 429 -0.08 -11.96 35.13
C TYR A 429 1.35 -11.40 34.98
N GLY A 430 1.86 -11.31 33.75
CA GLY A 430 3.14 -10.65 33.47
C GLY A 430 3.12 -9.18 33.93
N SER A 431 2.03 -8.47 33.68
CA SER A 431 1.81 -7.07 34.13
C SER A 431 1.87 -6.96 35.65
N SER A 432 1.18 -7.87 36.34
CA SER A 432 1.07 -7.92 37.80
C SER A 432 2.40 -8.26 38.48
N ILE A 433 3.13 -9.25 37.96
CA ILE A 433 4.48 -9.60 38.43
C ILE A 433 5.41 -8.41 38.26
N LEU A 434 5.40 -7.78 37.08
CA LEU A 434 6.24 -6.63 36.79
C LEU A 434 5.93 -5.44 37.71
N ALA A 435 4.65 -5.12 37.94
CA ALA A 435 4.23 -4.08 38.88
C ALA A 435 4.75 -4.35 40.30
N THR A 436 4.73 -5.61 40.73
CA THR A 436 5.25 -6.02 42.06
C THR A 436 6.77 -5.87 42.15
N LEU A 437 7.49 -6.24 41.08
CA LEU A 437 8.95 -6.10 41.02
C LEU A 437 9.37 -4.62 41.04
N LEU A 438 8.67 -3.76 40.30
CA LEU A 438 8.91 -2.32 40.30
C LEU A 438 8.62 -1.67 41.66
N ALA A 439 7.68 -2.24 42.41
CA ALA A 439 7.26 -1.73 43.70
C ALA A 439 8.13 -2.17 44.89
N ILE A 440 9.08 -3.09 44.69
CA ILE A 440 9.80 -3.75 45.80
C ILE A 440 10.66 -2.79 46.64
N THR A 441 11.03 -1.64 46.06
CA THR A 441 11.89 -0.64 46.71
C THR A 441 11.13 0.39 47.53
N ASP A 442 9.80 0.49 47.40
CA ASP A 442 8.96 1.44 48.13
C ASP A 442 7.74 0.75 48.76
N THR A 443 7.59 0.89 50.08
CA THR A 443 6.54 0.18 50.84
C THR A 443 5.13 0.61 50.41
N HIS A 444 4.93 1.89 50.08
CA HIS A 444 3.62 2.37 49.65
C HIS A 444 3.24 1.80 48.28
N SER A 445 4.13 1.90 47.31
CA SER A 445 4.04 1.26 46.01
C SER A 445 3.80 -0.26 46.11
N LEU A 446 4.49 -0.95 47.04
CA LEU A 446 4.32 -2.39 47.24
C LEU A 446 2.92 -2.75 47.72
N ILE A 447 2.36 -1.97 48.65
CA ILE A 447 0.97 -2.16 49.11
C ILE A 447 -0.01 -2.00 47.96
N VAL A 448 0.16 -0.97 47.12
CA VAL A 448 -0.69 -0.75 45.94
C VAL A 448 -0.58 -1.91 44.94
N ALA A 449 0.64 -2.41 44.68
CA ALA A 449 0.86 -3.55 43.81
C ALA A 449 0.18 -4.83 44.33
N LEU A 450 0.31 -5.12 45.64
CA LEU A 450 -0.32 -6.28 46.27
C LEU A 450 -1.84 -6.20 46.22
N LEU A 451 -2.43 -5.03 46.47
CA LEU A 451 -3.87 -4.81 46.35
C LEU A 451 -4.35 -5.03 44.91
N ALA A 452 -3.61 -4.53 43.92
CA ALA A 452 -3.90 -4.77 42.52
C ALA A 452 -3.85 -6.27 42.17
N ASN A 453 -2.86 -7.02 42.69
CA ASN A 453 -2.74 -8.47 42.49
C ASN A 453 -3.90 -9.25 43.11
N VAL A 454 -4.36 -8.86 44.30
CA VAL A 454 -5.52 -9.48 44.95
C VAL A 454 -6.78 -9.26 44.10
N LEU A 455 -6.98 -8.04 43.61
CA LEU A 455 -8.09 -7.72 42.70
C LEU A 455 -7.99 -8.58 41.41
N LEU A 456 -6.80 -8.68 40.85
CA LEU A 456 -6.51 -9.46 39.65
C LEU A 456 -6.85 -10.95 39.84
N LEU A 457 -6.44 -11.53 40.98
CA LEU A 457 -6.76 -12.90 41.39
C LEU A 457 -8.26 -13.10 41.57
N ALA A 458 -8.97 -12.14 42.18
CA ALA A 458 -10.42 -12.21 42.36
C ALA A 458 -11.18 -12.18 41.01
N VAL A 459 -10.75 -11.34 40.07
CA VAL A 459 -11.29 -11.29 38.71
C VAL A 459 -11.03 -12.60 37.97
N SER A 460 -9.81 -13.13 38.05
CA SER A 460 -9.43 -14.41 37.46
C SER A 460 -10.27 -15.56 38.02
N ALA A 461 -10.36 -15.69 39.35
CA ALA A 461 -11.16 -16.72 40.01
C ALA A 461 -12.62 -16.68 39.55
N ARG A 462 -13.22 -15.49 39.45
CA ARG A 462 -14.60 -15.33 38.96
C ARG A 462 -14.76 -15.74 37.48
N LEU A 463 -13.80 -15.40 36.63
CA LEU A 463 -13.87 -15.72 35.20
C LEU A 463 -13.69 -17.21 34.92
N PHE A 464 -12.85 -17.90 35.71
CA PHE A 464 -12.52 -19.31 35.52
C PHE A 464 -13.31 -20.29 36.38
N GLN A 465 -14.29 -19.83 37.17
CA GLN A 465 -15.15 -20.70 38.00
C GLN A 465 -15.96 -21.74 37.21
N ASN A 466 -16.19 -21.52 35.91
CA ASN A 466 -17.01 -22.37 35.05
C ASN A 466 -16.19 -23.29 34.13
N TYR A 467 -14.86 -23.25 34.25
CA TYR A 467 -13.91 -24.13 33.55
C TYR A 467 -13.44 -25.22 34.49
#